data_AF-A0A832TSS6-F1
#
_entry.id   AF-A0A832TSS6-F1
#
_cell.length_a   1.000
_cell.length_b   1.000
_cell.length_c   1.000
_cell.angle_alpha   90.00
_cell.angle_beta   90.00
_cell.angle_gamma   90.00
#
_symmetry.space_group_name_H-M   'P 1'
#
loop_
_entity.id
_entity.type
_entity.pdbx_description
1 polymer ?
#
loop_
_entity_poly.entity_id
_entity_poly.type
_entity_poly.pdbx_seq_one_letter_code
_entity_poly.pdbx_strand_id
1 'polypeptide(L)'
;MLILIIVVGIIRKFGAGMLSLVVFDVLADAAHYGWSGQPLFFIYEGLTYGLFIDLIIVITKGRPFEGKYAALQGALVGFLWSLPDPLLWEGFLRPFMYGGIVNWDKIGFDILMSFPFTIIVGAITALTSVRVARAIGA
;
A
#
# COMPACT_ATOMS: atom_id res chain seq x y z
N MET A 1 4.92 2.82 -2.79
CA MET A 1 5.20 2.45 -1.37
C MET A 1 6.01 3.50 -0.60
N LEU A 2 7.27 3.81 -0.98
CA LEU A 2 8.14 4.74 -0.22
C LEU A 2 7.49 6.11 0.04
N ILE A 3 7.08 6.82 -1.03
CA ILE A 3 6.52 8.18 -0.93
C ILE A 3 5.26 8.17 -0.05
N LEU A 4 4.38 7.18 -0.23
CA LEU A 4 3.15 7.05 0.55
C LEU A 4 3.42 6.85 2.05
N ILE A 5 4.37 5.99 2.40
CA ILE A 5 4.74 5.77 3.80
C ILE A 5 5.34 7.04 4.43
N ILE A 6 6.14 7.80 3.67
CA ILE A 6 6.64 9.12 4.10
C ILE A 6 5.49 10.09 4.33
N VAL A 7 4.60 10.25 3.35
CA VAL A 7 3.45 11.16 3.43
C VAL A 7 2.59 10.83 4.65
N VAL A 8 2.30 9.55 4.88
CA VAL A 8 1.51 9.13 6.04
C VAL A 8 2.26 9.31 7.35
N GLY A 9 3.57 9.01 7.39
CA GLY A 9 4.40 9.22 8.57
C GLY A 9 4.51 10.70 8.97
N ILE A 10 4.29 11.62 8.04
CA ILE A 10 4.23 13.07 8.28
C ILE A 10 2.81 13.49 8.68
N ILE A 11 1.79 13.11 7.91
CA ILE A 11 0.41 13.57 8.12
C ILE A 11 -0.22 12.95 9.36
N ARG A 12 0.01 11.66 9.61
CA ARG A 12 -0.44 10.87 10.78
C ARG A 12 -1.95 10.93 11.07
N LYS A 13 -2.77 11.16 10.05
CA LYS A 13 -4.24 11.18 10.16
C LYS A 13 -4.85 10.04 9.37
N PHE A 14 -5.90 9.43 9.93
CA PHE A 14 -6.68 8.42 9.22
C PHE A 14 -7.24 8.99 7.91
N GLY A 15 -7.13 8.22 6.83
CA GLY A 15 -7.51 8.63 5.48
C GLY A 15 -6.34 9.22 4.68
N ALA A 16 -5.18 9.49 5.31
CA ALA A 16 -4.01 9.97 4.60
C ALA A 16 -3.46 8.92 3.63
N GLY A 17 -3.48 7.64 4.01
CA GLY A 17 -3.08 6.53 3.15
C GLY A 17 -4.00 6.41 1.95
N MET A 18 -5.31 6.26 2.20
CA MET A 18 -6.32 6.12 1.15
C MET A 18 -6.33 7.29 0.17
N LEU A 19 -6.40 8.54 0.67
CA LEU A 19 -6.47 9.72 -0.20
C LEU A 19 -5.20 9.93 -1.01
N SER A 20 -4.02 9.72 -0.40
CA SER A 20 -2.75 9.87 -1.12
C SER A 20 -2.63 8.88 -2.27
N LEU A 21 -3.16 7.67 -2.09
CA LEU A 21 -3.13 6.63 -3.11
C LEU A 21 -4.11 6.93 -4.24
N VAL A 22 -5.35 7.30 -3.92
CA VAL A 22 -6.33 7.75 -4.93
C VAL A 22 -5.77 8.90 -5.78
N VAL A 23 -5.15 9.90 -5.14
CA VAL A 23 -4.53 11.03 -5.86
C VAL A 23 -3.35 10.55 -6.70
N PHE A 24 -2.50 9.68 -6.16
CA PHE A 24 -1.38 9.11 -6.90
C PHE A 24 -1.86 8.37 -8.15
N ASP A 25 -2.87 7.52 -8.04
CA ASP A 25 -3.36 6.71 -9.16
C ASP A 25 -4.01 7.56 -10.23
N VAL A 26 -4.79 8.59 -9.85
CA VAL A 26 -5.39 9.53 -10.80
C VAL A 26 -4.30 10.28 -11.58
N LEU A 27 -3.26 10.76 -10.88
CA LEU A 27 -2.15 11.45 -11.53
C LEU A 27 -1.30 10.49 -12.38
N ALA A 28 -1.10 9.26 -11.92
CA ALA A 28 -0.36 8.24 -12.65
C ALA A 28 -1.09 7.83 -13.93
N ASP A 29 -2.41 7.64 -13.87
CA ASP A 29 -3.26 7.34 -15.02
C ASP A 29 -3.25 8.47 -16.03
N ALA A 30 -3.41 9.72 -15.57
CA ALA A 30 -3.33 10.88 -16.45
C ALA A 30 -1.96 11.03 -17.12
N ALA A 31 -0.87 10.78 -16.39
CA ALA A 31 0.49 10.97 -16.88
C ALA A 31 1.01 9.82 -17.78
N HIS A 32 0.65 8.56 -17.49
CA HIS A 32 1.21 7.39 -18.16
C HIS A 32 0.25 6.75 -19.17
N TYR A 33 -1.05 6.81 -18.89
CA TYR A 33 -2.05 6.04 -19.62
C TYR A 33 -3.12 6.91 -20.29
N GLY A 34 -3.09 8.24 -20.10
CA GLY A 34 -4.02 9.16 -20.74
C GLY A 34 -5.50 8.82 -20.46
N TRP A 35 -5.80 8.39 -19.23
CA TRP A 35 -7.13 7.93 -18.79
C TRP A 35 -7.59 6.57 -19.31
N SER A 36 -6.68 5.77 -19.88
CA SER A 36 -6.96 4.40 -20.31
C SER A 36 -6.54 3.33 -19.28
N GLY A 37 -5.92 3.74 -18.17
CA GLY A 37 -5.30 2.87 -17.18
C GLY A 37 -6.26 2.05 -16.32
N GLN A 38 -7.59 2.21 -16.51
CA GLN A 38 -8.71 1.56 -15.81
C GLN A 38 -9.17 2.28 -14.53
N PRO A 39 -10.39 2.87 -14.52
CA PRO A 39 -10.90 3.66 -13.39
C PRO A 39 -11.06 2.92 -12.07
N LEU A 40 -11.03 1.59 -12.08
CA LEU A 40 -11.29 0.78 -10.90
C LEU A 40 -10.07 0.67 -9.98
N PHE A 41 -8.86 0.93 -10.50
CA PHE A 41 -7.63 0.87 -9.70
C PHE A 41 -7.65 1.90 -8.58
N PHE A 42 -8.21 3.09 -8.77
CA PHE A 42 -8.25 4.10 -7.70
C PHE A 42 -9.04 3.62 -6.47
N ILE A 43 -10.17 2.94 -6.72
CA ILE A 43 -11.04 2.42 -5.66
C ILE A 43 -10.38 1.22 -5.00
N TYR A 44 -9.90 0.28 -5.81
CA TYR A 44 -9.26 -0.93 -5.35
C TYR A 44 -8.00 -0.62 -4.55
N GLU A 45 -7.07 0.14 -5.11
CA GLU A 45 -5.79 0.43 -4.47
C GLU A 45 -5.98 1.35 -3.25
N GLY A 46 -6.83 2.38 -3.38
CA GLY A 46 -7.19 3.24 -2.26
C GLY A 46 -7.76 2.45 -1.08
N LEU A 47 -8.78 1.60 -1.31
CA LEU A 47 -9.46 0.84 -0.25
C LEU A 47 -8.70 -0.40 0.24
N THR A 48 -7.55 -0.73 -0.37
CA THR A 48 -6.72 -1.86 0.05
C THR A 48 -5.37 -1.37 0.53
N TYR A 49 -4.46 -1.03 -0.38
CA TYR A 49 -3.12 -0.53 -0.08
C TYR A 49 -3.15 0.70 0.82
N GLY A 50 -4.00 1.68 0.47
CA GLY A 50 -4.14 2.92 1.23
C GLY A 50 -4.71 2.68 2.63
N LEU A 51 -5.79 1.89 2.69
CA LEU A 51 -6.44 1.51 3.94
C LEU A 51 -5.49 0.75 4.88
N PHE A 52 -4.64 -0.16 4.36
CA PHE A 52 -3.71 -0.91 5.18
C PHE A 52 -2.69 -0.02 5.90
N ILE A 53 -2.26 1.07 5.27
CA ILE A 53 -1.43 2.06 5.96
C ILE A 53 -2.25 2.80 7.02
N ASP A 54 -3.48 3.21 6.69
CA ASP A 54 -4.35 3.92 7.63
C ASP A 54 -4.71 3.07 8.87
N LEU A 55 -4.81 1.74 8.72
CA LEU A 55 -4.96 0.82 9.86
C LEU A 55 -3.77 0.88 10.81
N ILE A 56 -2.53 1.07 10.32
CA ILE A 56 -1.37 1.29 11.19
C ILE A 56 -1.55 2.57 12.01
N ILE A 57 -2.10 3.64 11.42
CA ILE A 57 -2.38 4.89 12.16
C ILE A 57 -3.36 4.63 13.31
N VAL A 58 -4.43 3.87 13.05
CA VAL A 58 -5.41 3.51 14.07
C VAL A 58 -4.79 2.66 15.17
N ILE A 59 -4.07 1.59 14.80
CA ILE A 59 -3.42 0.67 15.75
C ILE A 59 -2.40 1.40 16.63
N THR A 60 -1.66 2.34 16.03
CA THR A 60 -0.64 3.15 16.72
C THR A 60 -1.19 4.41 17.39
N LYS A 61 -2.51 4.63 17.32
CA LYS A 61 -3.19 5.80 17.89
C LYS A 61 -2.58 7.14 17.41
N GLY A 62 -2.33 7.25 16.11
CA GLY A 62 -1.80 8.47 15.49
C GLY A 62 -0.27 8.60 15.53
N ARG A 63 0.46 7.54 15.90
CA ARG A 63 1.93 7.50 15.93
C ARG A 63 2.50 6.43 14.99
N PRO A 64 2.15 6.46 13.69
CA PRO A 64 2.62 5.46 12.76
C PRO A 64 4.13 5.59 12.57
N PHE A 65 4.77 4.44 12.43
CA PHE A 65 6.18 4.24 12.15
C PHE A 65 7.14 4.85 13.19
N GLU A 66 6.72 5.15 14.42
CA GLU A 66 7.62 5.75 15.41
C GLU A 66 8.48 4.75 16.21
N GLY A 67 9.67 5.22 16.59
CA GLY A 67 10.52 4.57 17.58
C GLY A 67 11.06 3.19 17.15
N LYS A 68 11.17 2.28 18.13
CA LYS A 68 11.75 0.94 17.92
C LYS A 68 10.87 -0.01 17.10
N TYR A 69 9.59 0.32 16.92
CA TYR A 69 8.63 -0.50 16.18
C TYR A 69 8.44 -0.07 14.73
N ALA A 70 9.12 1.00 14.30
CA ALA A 70 9.02 1.54 12.94
C ALA A 70 9.20 0.47 11.85
N ALA A 71 10.29 -0.28 11.93
CA ALA A 71 10.60 -1.34 10.97
C ALA A 71 9.55 -2.46 10.99
N LEU A 72 9.05 -2.83 12.17
CA LEU A 72 8.03 -3.87 12.31
C LEU A 72 6.68 -3.43 11.71
N GLN A 73 6.29 -2.19 11.94
CA GLN A 73 5.06 -1.63 11.37
C GLN A 73 5.17 -1.51 9.85
N GLY A 74 6.33 -1.08 9.33
CA GLY A 74 6.62 -1.08 7.90
C GLY A 74 6.60 -2.47 7.28
N ALA A 75 7.21 -3.45 7.95
CA ALA A 75 7.18 -4.86 7.57
C ALA A 75 5.75 -5.40 7.50
N LEU A 76 4.90 -5.05 8.47
CA LEU A 76 3.49 -5.42 8.49
C LEU A 76 2.74 -4.80 7.31
N VAL A 77 2.97 -3.53 6.99
CA VAL A 77 2.41 -2.90 5.79
C VAL A 77 2.87 -3.63 4.54
N GLY A 78 4.16 -3.95 4.43
CA GLY A 78 4.71 -4.72 3.32
C GLY A 78 4.04 -6.07 3.15
N PHE A 79 3.88 -6.81 4.24
CA PHE A 79 3.12 -8.06 4.25
C PHE A 79 1.67 -7.84 3.77
N LEU A 80 0.95 -6.86 4.32
CA LEU A 80 -0.43 -6.58 3.91
C LEU A 80 -0.52 -6.19 2.42
N TRP A 81 0.47 -5.48 1.90
CA TRP A 81 0.56 -5.07 0.50
C TRP A 81 0.93 -6.21 -0.47
N SER A 82 1.28 -7.39 0.01
CA SER A 82 1.44 -8.56 -0.88
C SER A 82 0.12 -9.24 -1.27
N LEU A 83 -0.98 -8.84 -0.61
CA LEU A 83 -2.27 -9.52 -0.69
C LEU A 83 -3.21 -8.98 -1.78
N PRO A 84 -3.35 -7.65 -2.01
CA PRO A 84 -4.42 -7.15 -2.84
C PRO A 84 -4.33 -7.65 -4.29
N ASP A 85 -3.16 -7.59 -4.92
CA ASP A 85 -3.04 -7.98 -6.33
C ASP A 85 -3.33 -9.49 -6.52
N PRO A 86 -2.71 -10.41 -5.77
CA PRO A 86 -3.00 -11.82 -5.95
C PRO A 86 -4.41 -12.23 -5.49
N LEU A 87 -4.95 -11.68 -4.40
CA LEU A 87 -6.23 -12.13 -3.87
C LEU A 87 -7.42 -11.38 -4.47
N LEU A 88 -7.40 -10.06 -4.43
CA LEU A 88 -8.54 -9.25 -4.82
C LEU A 88 -8.56 -9.01 -6.32
N TRP A 89 -7.41 -8.70 -6.93
CA TRP A 89 -7.36 -8.50 -8.38
C TRP A 89 -7.48 -9.82 -9.13
N GLU A 90 -6.53 -10.74 -8.95
CA GLU A 90 -6.51 -12.02 -9.69
C GLU A 90 -7.61 -13.00 -9.26
N GLY A 91 -7.94 -13.04 -7.97
CA GLY A 91 -8.94 -13.95 -7.42
C GLY A 91 -10.38 -13.49 -7.59
N PHE A 92 -10.63 -12.18 -7.77
CA PHE A 92 -12.00 -11.65 -7.80
C PHE A 92 -12.26 -10.63 -8.92
N LEU A 93 -11.60 -9.46 -8.92
CA LEU A 93 -11.93 -8.36 -9.82
C LEU A 93 -11.70 -8.70 -11.28
N ARG A 94 -10.55 -9.31 -11.62
CA ARG A 94 -10.23 -9.69 -13.00
C ARG A 94 -11.18 -10.78 -13.54
N PRO A 95 -11.48 -11.87 -12.81
CA PRO A 95 -12.55 -12.80 -13.18
C PRO A 95 -13.89 -12.13 -13.38
N PHE A 96 -14.30 -11.27 -12.45
CA PHE A 96 -15.61 -10.61 -12.47
C PHE A 96 -15.76 -9.63 -13.63
N MET A 97 -14.73 -8.84 -13.93
CA MET A 97 -14.79 -7.77 -14.93
C MET A 97 -14.41 -8.23 -16.34
N TYR A 98 -13.44 -9.15 -16.45
CA TYR A 98 -12.82 -9.52 -17.73
C TYR A 98 -12.98 -10.99 -18.08
N GLY A 99 -13.71 -11.77 -17.28
CA GLY A 99 -13.85 -13.22 -17.50
C GLY A 99 -12.54 -13.98 -17.30
N GLY A 100 -11.62 -13.45 -16.49
CA GLY A 100 -10.36 -14.11 -16.15
C GLY A 100 -10.57 -15.44 -15.42
N ILE A 101 -9.70 -16.41 -15.68
CA ILE A 101 -9.70 -17.71 -15.01
C ILE A 101 -8.93 -17.61 -13.69
N VAL A 102 -9.57 -17.98 -12.59
CA VAL A 102 -8.92 -18.03 -11.28
C VAL A 102 -8.00 -19.26 -11.20
N ASN A 103 -6.72 -19.02 -10.92
CA ASN A 103 -5.75 -20.06 -10.63
C ASN A 103 -5.22 -19.91 -9.21
N TRP A 104 -5.74 -20.73 -8.29
CA TRP A 104 -5.39 -20.68 -6.87
C TRP A 104 -3.92 -21.06 -6.59
N ASP A 105 -3.33 -21.92 -7.41
CA ASP A 105 -1.91 -22.29 -7.28
C ASP A 105 -1.01 -21.11 -7.62
N LYS A 106 -1.33 -20.37 -8.70
CA LYS A 106 -0.64 -19.13 -9.06
C LYS A 106 -0.79 -18.08 -7.96
N ILE A 107 -2.01 -17.87 -7.45
CA ILE A 107 -2.27 -16.89 -6.38
C ILE A 107 -1.43 -17.21 -5.14
N GLY A 108 -1.43 -18.47 -4.69
CA GLY A 108 -0.61 -18.90 -3.55
C GLY A 108 0.88 -18.68 -3.79
N PHE A 109 1.37 -18.98 -5.00
CA PHE A 109 2.75 -18.76 -5.37
C PHE A 109 3.14 -17.27 -5.38
N ASP A 110 2.32 -16.40 -5.98
CA ASP A 110 2.58 -14.96 -6.08
C ASP A 110 2.63 -14.30 -4.69
N ILE A 111 1.74 -14.70 -3.76
CA ILE A 111 1.77 -14.24 -2.37
C ILE A 111 3.06 -14.69 -1.68
N LEU A 112 3.40 -15.97 -1.77
CA LEU A 112 4.60 -16.53 -1.12
C LEU A 112 5.89 -15.88 -1.62
N MET A 113 5.98 -15.62 -2.93
CA MET A 113 7.18 -15.04 -3.54
C MET A 113 7.29 -13.53 -3.34
N SER A 114 6.18 -12.83 -3.16
CA SER A 114 6.19 -11.38 -2.93
C SER A 114 6.48 -11.02 -1.46
N PHE A 115 6.18 -11.89 -0.49
CA PHE A 115 6.40 -11.62 0.94
C PHE A 115 7.81 -11.13 1.29
N PRO A 116 8.91 -11.81 0.89
CA PRO A 116 10.24 -11.43 1.36
C PRO A 116 10.61 -10.02 0.90
N PHE A 117 10.34 -9.71 -0.37
CA PHE A 117 10.66 -8.42 -0.94
C PHE A 117 9.79 -7.30 -0.35
N THR A 118 8.47 -7.48 -0.32
CA THR A 118 7.52 -6.46 0.17
C THR A 118 7.73 -6.13 1.64
N ILE A 119 8.01 -7.13 2.49
CA ILE A 119 8.32 -6.94 3.91
C ILE A 119 9.61 -6.12 4.09
N ILE A 120 10.68 -6.46 3.37
CA ILE A 120 11.96 -5.76 3.46
C ILE A 120 11.79 -4.30 3.01
N VAL A 121 11.15 -4.08 1.87
CA VAL A 121 10.88 -2.74 1.34
C VAL A 121 10.01 -1.95 2.33
N GLY A 122 8.98 -2.56 2.91
CA GLY A 122 8.14 -1.96 3.93
C GLY A 122 8.92 -1.51 5.17
N ALA A 123 9.82 -2.36 5.68
CA ALA A 123 10.66 -2.01 6.81
C ALA A 123 11.60 -0.82 6.49
N ILE A 124 12.27 -0.85 5.34
CA ILE A 124 13.21 0.20 4.91
C ILE A 124 12.47 1.54 4.71
N THR A 125 11.32 1.50 4.06
CA THR A 125 10.51 2.70 3.79
C THR A 125 9.98 3.33 5.07
N ALA A 126 9.53 2.53 6.05
CA ALA A 126 9.13 3.04 7.35
C ALA A 126 10.28 3.68 8.13
N LEU A 127 11.47 3.04 8.15
CA LEU A 127 12.66 3.63 8.76
C LEU A 127 13.08 4.94 8.07
N THR A 128 12.94 5.00 6.74
CA THR A 128 13.20 6.21 5.96
C THR A 128 12.21 7.31 6.32
N SER A 129 10.92 6.98 6.46
CA SER A 129 9.89 7.92 6.90
C SER A 129 10.18 8.55 8.26
N VAL A 130 10.70 7.78 9.22
CA VAL A 130 11.11 8.34 10.52
C VAL A 130 12.19 9.40 10.37
N ARG A 131 13.18 9.14 9.50
CA ARG A 131 14.28 10.09 9.26
C ARG A 131 13.75 11.36 8.60
N VAL A 132 12.87 11.23 7.63
CA VAL A 132 12.25 12.37 6.94
C VAL A 132 11.40 13.20 7.91
N ALA A 133 10.53 12.55 8.69
CA ALA A 133 9.68 13.25 9.67
C ALA A 133 10.52 14.04 10.68
N ARG A 134 11.60 13.43 11.21
CA ARG A 134 12.53 14.13 12.11
C ARG A 134 13.24 15.30 11.44
N ALA A 135 13.65 15.17 10.18
CA ALA A 135 14.36 16.22 9.46
C ALA A 135 13.50 17.48 9.25
N ILE A 136 12.19 17.33 9.16
CA ILE A 136 11.24 18.43 8.96
C ILE A 136 10.55 18.91 10.25
N GLY A 137 10.87 18.31 11.40
CA GLY A 137 10.28 18.66 12.70
C GLY A 137 8.84 18.17 12.90
N ALA A 138 8.44 17.10 12.22
CA ALA A 138 7.10 16.49 12.30
C ALA A 138 7.04 15.25 13.21
#